data_AF-A0A8S8XUE8-F1
#
_entry.id   AF-A0A8S8XUE8-F1
#
_cell.length_a   1.000
_cell.length_b   1.000
_cell.length_c   1.000
_cell.angle_alpha   90.00
_cell.angle_beta   90.00
_cell.angle_gamma   90.00
#
_symmetry.space_group_name_H-M   'P 1'
#
loop_
_entity.id
_entity.type
_entity.pdbx_description
1 polymer ?
#
loop_
_entity_poly.entity_id
_entity_poly.type
_entity_poly.pdbx_seq_one_letter_code
_entity_poly.pdbx_strand_id
1 'polypeptide(L)'
;MSKNWNKIWRYLHLALGIMLVVYHSRIAYVEYGWVDTAWSSEVDAFVSTTFVFMVMWTGLAKWPIYPWYKKRQNRKKREQKEALAD
;
A
#
# COMPACT_ATOMS: atom_id res chain seq x y z
N MET A 1 -14.05 20.58 5.79
CA MET A 1 -13.40 19.27 6.05
C MET A 1 -12.33 19.07 4.98
N SER A 2 -11.05 19.33 5.28
CA SER A 2 -9.99 19.15 4.27
C SER A 2 -9.90 17.65 3.93
N LYS A 3 -10.01 17.30 2.64
CA LYS A 3 -9.91 15.90 2.21
C LYS A 3 -8.55 15.37 2.66
N ASN A 4 -8.56 14.39 3.57
CA ASN A 4 -7.35 13.77 4.07
C ASN A 4 -6.77 12.85 2.98
N TRP A 5 -6.06 13.46 2.03
CA TRP A 5 -5.46 12.81 0.87
C TRP A 5 -4.58 11.62 1.28
N ASN A 6 -3.90 11.73 2.42
CA ASN A 6 -3.10 10.64 2.97
C ASN A 6 -3.94 9.43 3.38
N LYS A 7 -5.13 9.66 3.93
CA LYS A 7 -6.09 8.60 4.28
C LYS A 7 -6.64 7.91 3.02
N ILE A 8 -6.94 8.68 1.97
CA ILE A 8 -7.41 8.14 0.68
C ILE A 8 -6.32 7.26 0.04
N TRP A 9 -5.10 7.77 -0.08
CA TRP A 9 -3.97 7.00 -0.64
C TRP A 9 -3.67 5.74 0.16
N ARG A 10 -3.83 5.76 1.48
CA ARG A 10 -3.69 4.56 2.32
C ARG A 10 -4.73 3.51 1.95
N TYR A 11 -6.00 3.87 1.84
CA TYR A 11 -7.04 2.91 1.48
C TYR A 11 -6.88 2.39 0.05
N LEU A 12 -6.49 3.24 -0.91
CA LEU A 12 -6.16 2.80 -2.26
C LEU A 12 -5.00 1.79 -2.25
N HIS A 13 -3.91 2.07 -1.53
CA HIS A 13 -2.78 1.14 -1.41
C HIS A 13 -3.21 -0.20 -0.80
N LEU A 14 -4.01 -0.19 0.27
CA LEU A 14 -4.50 -1.40 0.92
C LEU A 14 -5.41 -2.20 -0.01
N ALA A 15 -6.33 -1.54 -0.73
CA ALA A 15 -7.22 -2.20 -1.68
C ALA A 15 -6.43 -2.88 -2.83
N LEU A 16 -5.45 -2.18 -3.40
CA LEU A 16 -4.56 -2.73 -4.43
C LEU A 16 -3.67 -3.86 -3.87
N GLY A 17 -3.21 -3.74 -2.63
CA GLY A 17 -2.43 -4.77 -1.94
C GLY A 17 -3.21 -6.05 -1.71
N ILE A 18 -4.50 -5.95 -1.32
CA ILE A 18 -5.38 -7.12 -1.17
C ILE A 18 -5.54 -7.86 -2.49
N MET A 19 -5.67 -7.16 -3.61
CA MET A 19 -5.72 -7.78 -4.94
C MET A 19 -4.45 -8.58 -5.24
N LEU A 20 -3.26 -8.07 -4.86
CA LEU A 20 -2.01 -8.82 -4.99
C LEU A 20 -1.98 -10.06 -4.09
N VAL A 21 -2.54 -10.00 -2.89
CA VAL A 21 -2.65 -11.18 -2.01
C VAL A 21 -3.49 -12.25 -2.70
N VAL A 22 -4.67 -11.90 -3.22
CA VAL A 22 -5.54 -12.85 -3.93
C VAL A 22 -4.84 -13.46 -5.14
N TYR A 23 -4.16 -12.63 -5.93
CA TYR A 23 -3.40 -13.07 -7.10
C TYR A 23 -2.33 -14.13 -6.73
N HIS A 24 -1.46 -13.83 -5.76
CA HIS A 24 -0.41 -14.75 -5.33
C HIS A 24 -0.96 -15.98 -4.59
N SER A 25 -2.07 -15.82 -3.87
CA SER A 25 -2.73 -16.94 -3.16
C SER A 25 -3.16 -18.02 -4.14
N ARG A 26 -3.74 -17.65 -5.30
CA ARG A 26 -4.14 -18.64 -6.30
C ARG A 26 -2.92 -19.38 -6.89
N ILE A 27 -1.81 -18.69 -7.13
CA ILE A 27 -0.57 -19.33 -7.62
C ILE A 27 -0.10 -20.37 -6.59
N ALA A 28 -0.09 -20.00 -5.31
CA ALA A 28 0.26 -20.93 -4.23
C ALA A 28 -0.73 -22.10 -4.13
N TYR A 29 -2.03 -21.87 -4.33
CA TYR A 29 -3.04 -22.93 -4.29
C TYR A 29 -2.89 -23.94 -5.42
N VAL A 30 -2.41 -23.52 -6.59
CA VAL A 30 -2.05 -24.46 -7.68
C VAL A 30 -0.87 -25.33 -7.24
N GLU A 31 0.16 -24.73 -6.65
CA GLU A 31 1.33 -25.46 -6.15
C GLU A 31 0.96 -26.46 -5.05
N TYR A 32 0.01 -26.10 -4.18
CA TYR A 32 -0.49 -26.99 -3.13
C TYR A 32 -1.55 -28.01 -3.61
N GLY A 33 -1.93 -27.98 -4.90
CA GLY A 33 -2.94 -28.88 -5.46
C GLY A 33 -4.36 -28.62 -4.97
N TRP A 34 -4.66 -27.42 -4.47
CA TRP A 34 -6.01 -27.00 -4.04
C TRP A 34 -6.86 -26.52 -5.22
N VAL A 35 -6.22 -26.11 -6.31
CA VAL A 35 -6.88 -25.63 -7.54
C VAL A 35 -6.07 -26.10 -8.75
N ASP A 36 -6.73 -26.51 -9.82
CA ASP A 36 -6.05 -27.15 -10.96
C ASP A 36 -5.37 -26.16 -11.93
N THR A 37 -5.69 -24.87 -11.84
CA THR A 37 -5.27 -23.88 -12.86
C THR A 37 -4.88 -22.52 -12.26
N ALA A 38 -3.77 -21.99 -12.78
CA ALA A 38 -3.29 -20.64 -12.49
C ALA A 38 -4.13 -19.59 -13.24
N TRP A 39 -3.73 -18.33 -13.10
CA TRP A 39 -4.28 -17.22 -13.88
C TRP A 39 -3.88 -17.34 -15.35
N SER A 40 -4.63 -16.67 -16.24
CA SER A 40 -4.25 -16.56 -17.65
C SER A 40 -3.09 -15.58 -17.81
N SER A 41 -2.33 -15.73 -18.90
CA SER A 41 -1.21 -14.82 -19.24
C SER A 41 -1.62 -13.35 -19.34
N GLU A 42 -2.84 -13.07 -19.78
CA GLU A 42 -3.40 -11.71 -19.82
C GLU A 42 -3.57 -11.12 -18.42
N VAL A 43 -4.04 -11.92 -17.46
CA VAL A 43 -4.20 -11.49 -16.07
C VAL A 43 -2.83 -11.29 -15.42
N ASP A 44 -1.88 -12.20 -15.66
CA ASP A 44 -0.51 -12.07 -15.15
C ASP A 44 0.16 -10.79 -15.64
N ALA A 45 0.03 -10.49 -16.94
CA ALA A 45 0.54 -9.25 -17.52
C ALA A 45 -0.12 -8.02 -16.89
N PHE A 46 -1.45 -8.01 -16.79
CA PHE A 46 -2.19 -6.88 -16.22
C PHE A 46 -1.83 -6.62 -14.75
N VAL A 47 -1.76 -7.67 -13.93
CA VAL A 47 -1.43 -7.57 -12.51
C VAL A 47 0.03 -7.13 -12.32
N SER A 48 0.95 -7.69 -13.09
CA SER A 48 2.38 -7.36 -13.02
C SER A 48 2.68 -5.93 -13.43
N THR A 49 2.05 -5.43 -14.51
CA THR A 49 2.28 -4.06 -14.97
C THR A 49 1.57 -3.03 -14.10
N THR A 50 0.35 -3.31 -13.66
CA THR A 50 -0.51 -2.29 -13.02
C THR A 50 -0.43 -2.35 -11.49
N PHE A 51 -0.74 -3.50 -10.90
CA PHE A 51 -0.92 -3.60 -9.45
C PHE A 51 0.41 -3.62 -8.71
N VAL A 52 1.41 -4.37 -9.21
CA VAL A 52 2.74 -4.39 -8.61
C VAL A 52 3.36 -3.00 -8.65
N PHE A 53 3.30 -2.31 -9.79
CA PHE A 53 3.83 -0.95 -9.94
C PHE A 53 3.12 0.05 -9.01
N MET A 54 1.78 0.03 -8.95
CA MET A 54 1.04 0.94 -8.10
C MET A 54 1.29 0.68 -6.60
N VAL A 55 1.32 -0.58 -6.16
CA VAL A 55 1.60 -0.92 -4.74
C VAL A 55 3.04 -0.55 -4.38
N MET A 56 4.01 -0.84 -5.25
CA MET A 56 5.41 -0.46 -5.06
C MET A 56 5.58 1.07 -4.99
N TRP A 57 4.95 1.82 -5.89
CA TRP A 57 5.00 3.28 -5.87
C TRP A 57 4.32 3.88 -4.63
N THR A 58 3.14 3.38 -4.26
CA THR A 58 2.38 3.94 -3.14
C THR A 58 2.90 3.52 -1.77
N GLY A 59 3.66 2.42 -1.69
CA GLY A 59 4.31 1.88 -0.48
C GLY A 59 5.82 2.14 -0.41
N LEU A 60 6.61 1.46 -1.23
CA LEU A 60 8.09 1.45 -1.18
C LEU A 60 8.70 2.80 -1.54
N ALA A 61 8.18 3.52 -2.54
CA ALA A 61 8.73 4.84 -2.89
C ALA A 61 8.57 5.88 -1.78
N LYS A 62 7.63 5.69 -0.85
CA LYS A 62 7.46 6.53 0.34
C LYS A 62 8.41 6.14 1.48
N TRP A 63 8.96 4.94 1.46
CA TRP A 63 9.81 4.39 2.53
C TRP A 63 11.09 5.22 2.79
N PRO A 64 11.88 5.66 1.79
CA PRO A 64 13.05 6.50 2.03
C PRO A 64 12.68 7.89 2.60
N ILE A 65 11.48 8.39 2.30
CA ILE A 65 11.00 9.70 2.75
C ILE A 65 10.29 9.62 4.11
N TYR A 66 9.89 8.41 4.53
CA TYR A 66 9.10 8.17 5.74
C TYR A 66 9.75 8.69 7.04
N PRO A 67 11.07 8.50 7.29
CA PRO A 67 11.71 9.01 8.50
C PRO A 67 11.61 10.53 8.63
N TRP A 68 11.81 11.24 7.51
CA TRP A 68 11.71 12.70 7.44
C TRP A 68 10.27 13.19 7.66
N TYR A 69 9.32 12.54 7.01
CA TYR A 69 7.89 12.82 7.19
C TYR A 69 7.48 12.66 8.67
N LYS A 70 7.88 11.56 9.31
CA LYS A 70 7.56 11.26 10.71
C LYS A 70 8.21 12.25 11.68
N LYS A 71 9.48 12.63 11.44
CA LYS A 71 10.18 13.67 12.21
C LYS A 71 9.43 15.00 12.17
N ARG A 72 8.98 15.43 10.98
CA ARG A 72 8.20 16.66 10.81
C ARG A 72 6.84 16.58 11.50
N GLN A 73 6.16 15.43 11.43
CA GLN A 73 4.87 15.22 12.08
C GLN A 73 4.98 15.27 13.61
N ASN A 74 6.01 14.64 14.18
CA ASN A 74 6.24 14.65 15.62
C ASN A 74 6.58 16.04 16.15
N ARG A 75 7.34 16.84 15.40
CA ARG A 75 7.64 18.23 15.77
C ARG A 75 6.36 19.06 15.90
N LYS A 76 5.48 18.99 14.89
CA LYS A 76 4.17 19.67 14.94
C LYS A 76 3.31 19.24 16.12
N LYS A 77 3.31 17.94 16.46
CA LYS A 77 2.57 17.43 17.62
C LYS A 77 3.14 17.93 18.95
N ARG A 78 4.45 18.17 19.03
CA ARG A 78 5.08 18.77 20.22
C ARG A 78 4.72 20.24 20.35
N GLU A 79 4.90 21.01 19.28
CA GLU A 79 4.52 22.43 19.22
C GLU A 79 3.04 22.63 19.61
N GLN A 80 2.14 21.74 19.17
CA GLN A 80 0.72 21.77 19.57
C GLN A 80 0.47 21.45 21.04
N LYS A 81 1.25 20.53 21.63
CA LYS A 81 1.12 20.21 23.06
C LYS A 81 1.65 21.35 23.93
N GLU A 82 2.74 21.97 23.52
CA GLU A 82 3.33 23.13 24.18
C GLU A 82 2.33 24.31 24.13
N ALA A 83 1.72 24.59 22.97
CA ALA A 83 0.71 25.64 22.82
C ALA A 83 -0.67 25.38 23.50
N LEU A 84 -0.92 24.16 23.99
CA LEU A 84 -2.11 23.81 24.77
C LEU A 84 -1.84 23.83 26.29
N ALA A 85 -0.57 23.93 26.68
CA ALA A 85 -0.14 23.97 28.08
C ALA A 85 0.12 25.40 28.60
N ASP A 86 0.25 26.37 27.68
CA ASP A 86 0.21 27.82 27.93
C ASP A 86 -1.23 28.36 27.87
#